data_AF-A0A1C6M6Q4-F1
#
_entry.id   AF-A0A1C6M6Q4-F1
#
_cell.length_a   1.000
_cell.length_b   1.000
_cell.length_c   1.000
_cell.angle_alpha   90.00
_cell.angle_beta   90.00
_cell.angle_gamma   90.00
#
_symmetry.space_group_name_H-M   'P 1'
#
loop_
_entity.id
_entity.type
_entity.pdbx_description
1 polymer ?
#
loop_
_entity_poly.entity_id
_entity_poly.type
_entity_poly.pdbx_seq_one_letter_code
_entity_poly.pdbx_strand_id
1 'polypeptide(L)'
;MRRLRVLTTSAVLPGCLCGLVLLGGPAQAHSPLEESTPAPGSRVGTGTGVISLTFPSLASGTTPEVTLTGADGASVPVGKPVVADDSVVCAAVGSLPAGVTTLTYRVTAADGDRQTRSFQFEVADGARAAAAPDACRERKLAEPVAEAKPDEGGTILGVDRTVALVVMAAASVLAVGGSALAVRRRRQG
;
A
#
# COMPACT_ATOMS: atom_id res chain seq x y z
N MET A 1 -72.02 -47.81 3.26
CA MET A 1 -72.33 -46.36 3.16
C MET A 1 -72.64 -45.78 4.54
N ARG A 2 -71.73 -45.03 5.18
CA ARG A 2 -72.05 -43.81 5.97
C ARG A 2 -70.78 -43.21 6.63
N ARG A 3 -70.15 -42.33 5.85
CA ARG A 3 -69.59 -41.01 6.21
C ARG A 3 -68.67 -40.92 7.44
N LEU A 4 -67.35 -40.93 7.18
CA LEU A 4 -66.38 -40.18 7.99
C LEU A 4 -66.83 -38.72 8.05
N ARG A 5 -67.06 -38.21 9.26
CA ARG A 5 -67.14 -36.77 9.53
C ARG A 5 -65.82 -36.34 10.12
N VAL A 6 -65.00 -35.70 9.29
CA VAL A 6 -63.98 -34.73 9.74
C VAL A 6 -64.73 -33.41 10.00
N LEU A 7 -64.34 -32.65 11.03
CA LEU A 7 -64.37 -31.18 11.18
C LEU A 7 -64.19 -30.84 12.68
N THR A 8 -62.96 -30.56 13.12
CA THR A 8 -62.30 -29.24 13.23
C THR A 8 -62.78 -28.38 14.41
N THR A 9 -61.87 -28.08 15.33
CA THR A 9 -61.84 -26.75 15.96
C THR A 9 -60.39 -26.38 16.29
N SER A 10 -59.89 -25.40 15.53
CA SER A 10 -58.62 -24.69 15.71
C SER A 10 -58.59 -23.91 17.03
N ALA A 11 -57.44 -23.84 17.69
CA ALA A 11 -57.09 -22.68 18.51
C ALA A 11 -55.57 -22.55 18.67
N VAL A 12 -54.98 -21.83 17.71
CA VAL A 12 -53.91 -20.82 17.87
C VAL A 12 -52.74 -21.20 18.80
N LEU A 13 -51.59 -21.55 18.22
CA LEU A 13 -50.27 -21.42 18.86
C LEU A 13 -49.86 -19.93 18.82
N PRO A 14 -49.86 -19.19 19.93
CA PRO A 14 -49.31 -17.84 19.97
C PRO A 14 -47.93 -17.93 20.62
N GLY A 15 -46.86 -17.82 19.84
CA GLY A 15 -45.55 -18.01 20.45
C GLY A 15 -44.39 -17.72 19.55
N CYS A 16 -44.22 -16.44 19.24
CA CYS A 16 -42.93 -15.83 18.92
C CYS A 16 -42.14 -16.52 17.81
N LEU A 17 -42.33 -15.98 16.60
CA LEU A 17 -41.28 -15.81 15.60
C LEU A 17 -40.12 -14.99 16.24
N CYS A 18 -39.40 -15.59 17.19
CA CYS A 18 -38.22 -14.99 17.80
C CYS A 18 -37.17 -14.91 16.71
N GLY A 19 -36.93 -13.68 16.27
CA GLY A 19 -36.08 -13.36 15.14
C GLY A 19 -34.73 -14.06 15.25
N LEU A 20 -34.37 -14.76 14.18
CA LEU A 20 -32.96 -14.95 13.84
C LEU A 20 -32.38 -13.56 13.59
N VAL A 21 -31.99 -12.88 14.67
CA VAL A 21 -30.97 -11.85 14.58
C VAL A 21 -29.71 -12.63 14.27
N LEU A 22 -29.46 -12.82 12.97
CA LEU A 22 -28.17 -13.21 12.46
C LEU A 22 -27.20 -12.21 13.07
N LEU A 23 -26.41 -12.64 14.07
CA LEU A 23 -25.19 -11.95 14.45
C LEU A 23 -24.26 -12.06 13.24
N GLY A 24 -24.50 -11.23 12.24
CA GLY A 24 -23.55 -10.94 11.18
C GLY A 24 -22.37 -10.25 11.84
N GLY A 25 -21.47 -11.04 12.42
CA GLY A 25 -20.11 -10.58 12.62
C GLY A 25 -19.59 -10.03 11.29
N PRO A 26 -18.68 -9.05 11.30
CA PRO A 26 -18.15 -8.51 10.07
C PRO A 26 -17.62 -9.70 9.25
N ALA A 27 -18.21 -9.95 8.08
CA ALA A 27 -17.61 -10.86 7.13
C ALA A 27 -16.26 -10.24 6.78
N GLN A 28 -15.19 -10.78 7.38
CA GLN A 28 -13.80 -10.36 7.16
C GLN A 28 -13.39 -10.80 5.75
N ALA A 29 -13.98 -10.18 4.73
CA ALA A 29 -13.73 -10.48 3.34
C ALA A 29 -12.50 -9.74 2.80
N HIS A 30 -11.64 -9.16 3.65
CA HIS A 30 -10.83 -8.00 3.25
C HIS A 30 -9.37 -7.93 3.70
N SER A 31 -8.79 -9.02 4.20
CA SER A 31 -7.33 -9.10 4.29
C SER A 31 -6.85 -10.49 3.87
N PRO A 32 -6.23 -10.64 2.68
CA PRO A 32 -5.57 -11.88 2.30
C PRO A 32 -4.20 -12.02 2.98
N LEU A 33 -3.82 -11.12 3.89
CA LEU A 33 -2.62 -11.30 4.69
C LEU A 33 -2.94 -12.30 5.80
N GLU A 34 -2.35 -13.49 5.73
CA GLU A 34 -2.52 -14.55 6.72
C GLU A 34 -1.62 -14.32 7.93
N GLU A 35 -0.36 -13.99 7.66
CA GLU A 35 0.65 -13.80 8.69
C GLU A 35 1.62 -12.68 8.29
N SER A 36 2.18 -11.99 9.28
CA SER A 36 3.30 -11.08 9.05
C SER A 36 4.25 -11.08 10.22
N THR A 37 5.52 -10.84 9.91
CA THR A 37 6.57 -10.60 10.89
C THR A 37 7.31 -9.32 10.49
N PRO A 38 7.26 -8.25 11.30
CA PRO A 38 6.43 -8.05 12.48
C PRO A 38 4.92 -8.14 12.22
N ALA A 39 4.15 -8.57 13.22
CA ALA A 39 2.70 -8.64 13.15
C ALA A 39 2.03 -7.27 13.41
N PRO A 40 0.78 -7.04 12.97
CA PRO A 40 0.06 -5.80 13.25
C PRO A 40 -0.08 -5.57 14.77
N GLY A 41 0.32 -4.38 15.23
CA GLY A 41 0.31 -3.99 16.64
C GLY A 41 1.39 -4.65 17.50
N SER A 42 2.27 -5.48 16.92
CA SER A 42 3.35 -6.11 17.68
C SER A 42 4.44 -5.10 18.05
N ARG A 43 5.24 -5.46 19.07
CA ARG A 43 6.42 -4.71 19.51
C ARG A 43 7.68 -5.51 19.20
N VAL A 44 8.64 -4.90 18.49
CA VAL A 44 9.89 -5.55 18.06
C VAL A 44 11.11 -4.68 18.34
N GLY A 45 12.29 -5.30 18.38
CA GLY A 45 13.56 -4.59 18.52
C GLY A 45 14.01 -3.87 17.25
N THR A 46 14.85 -2.84 17.44
CA THR A 46 15.52 -2.07 16.36
C THR A 46 16.41 -2.95 15.46
N GLY A 47 16.81 -4.13 15.94
CA GLY A 47 17.57 -5.13 15.18
C GLY A 47 16.74 -6.02 14.25
N THR A 48 15.43 -5.77 14.11
CA THR A 48 14.60 -6.49 13.13
C THR A 48 15.02 -6.10 11.71
N GLY A 49 15.68 -7.01 11.00
CA GLY A 49 16.26 -6.74 9.68
C GLY A 49 15.46 -7.24 8.49
N VAL A 50 14.35 -7.96 8.72
CA VAL A 50 13.52 -8.55 7.66
C VAL A 50 12.04 -8.34 7.98
N ILE A 51 11.30 -7.95 6.95
CA ILE A 51 9.83 -7.99 6.92
C ILE A 51 9.42 -9.21 6.12
N SER A 52 8.46 -9.99 6.65
CA SER A 52 7.81 -11.07 5.94
C SER A 52 6.29 -10.92 5.96
N LEU A 53 5.65 -11.18 4.83
CA LEU A 53 4.20 -11.14 4.65
C LEU A 53 3.75 -12.43 3.96
N THR A 54 2.92 -13.23 4.62
CA THR A 54 2.40 -14.51 4.11
C THR A 54 0.98 -14.33 3.59
N PHE A 55 0.73 -14.86 2.40
CA PHE A 55 -0.56 -14.82 1.72
C PHE A 55 -1.04 -16.25 1.40
N PRO A 56 -2.34 -16.49 1.18
CA PRO A 56 -2.84 -17.81 0.79
C PRO A 56 -2.29 -18.23 -0.57
N SER A 57 -2.24 -17.28 -1.52
CA SER A 57 -1.65 -17.47 -2.85
C SER A 57 -1.41 -16.12 -3.53
N LEU A 58 -0.33 -16.04 -4.30
CA LEU A 58 0.01 -14.86 -5.11
C LEU A 58 -0.03 -15.19 -6.60
N ALA A 59 -0.27 -14.17 -7.43
CA ALA A 59 -0.16 -14.34 -8.88
C ALA A 59 1.28 -14.68 -9.28
N SER A 60 1.43 -15.65 -10.19
CA SER A 60 2.74 -15.94 -10.80
C SER A 60 3.31 -14.68 -11.47
N GLY A 61 4.57 -14.37 -11.17
CA GLY A 61 5.22 -13.16 -11.70
C GLY A 61 4.78 -11.85 -11.03
N THR A 62 4.06 -11.90 -9.92
CA THR A 62 3.74 -10.70 -9.11
C THR A 62 5.00 -9.94 -8.72
N THR A 63 4.90 -8.62 -8.69
CA THR A 63 5.97 -7.71 -8.29
C THR A 63 5.55 -7.00 -7.01
N PRO A 64 5.83 -7.58 -5.83
CA PRO A 64 5.43 -6.98 -4.58
C PRO A 64 6.18 -5.67 -4.31
N GLU A 65 5.48 -4.72 -3.69
CA GLU A 65 6.07 -3.49 -3.15
C GLU A 65 5.88 -3.47 -1.64
N VAL A 66 6.91 -3.05 -0.90
CA VAL A 66 6.88 -2.87 0.55
C VAL A 66 7.56 -1.55 0.87
N THR A 67 6.91 -0.73 1.68
CA THR A 67 7.44 0.55 2.15
C THR A 67 7.24 0.66 3.66
N LEU A 68 8.19 1.30 4.32
CA LEU A 68 8.16 1.55 5.76
C LEU A 68 8.28 3.06 6.01
N THR A 69 7.45 3.57 6.92
CA THR A 69 7.48 4.96 7.38
C THR A 69 7.60 4.98 8.90
N GLY A 70 8.64 5.62 9.43
CA GLY A 70 8.88 5.76 10.86
C GLY A 70 7.91 6.73 11.55
N ALA A 71 8.02 6.82 12.88
CA ALA A 71 7.14 7.67 13.70
C ALA A 71 7.32 9.18 13.43
N ASP A 72 8.48 9.57 12.89
CA ASP A 72 8.82 10.92 12.45
C ASP A 72 8.31 11.25 11.03
N GLY A 73 7.65 10.29 10.37
CA GLY A 73 7.20 10.40 8.99
C GLY A 73 8.30 10.17 7.96
N ALA A 74 9.53 9.84 8.36
CA ALA A 74 10.61 9.53 7.44
C ALA A 74 10.47 8.12 6.87
N SER A 75 10.89 7.94 5.60
CA SER A 75 10.96 6.61 5.00
C SER A 75 12.13 5.83 5.59
N VAL A 76 11.88 4.57 5.92
CA VAL A 76 12.92 3.61 6.30
C VAL A 76 13.35 2.85 5.03
N PRO A 77 14.67 2.72 4.75
CA PRO A 77 15.15 1.96 3.60
C PRO A 77 14.63 0.51 3.57
N VAL A 78 14.10 0.10 2.42
CA VAL A 78 13.60 -1.27 2.18
C VAL A 78 14.28 -1.80 0.91
N GLY A 79 14.88 -2.98 1.00
CA GLY A 79 15.41 -3.69 -0.16
C GLY A 79 14.29 -4.23 -1.04
N LYS A 80 14.56 -4.42 -2.33
CA LYS A 80 13.56 -4.94 -3.29
C LYS A 80 12.89 -6.23 -2.75
N PRO A 81 11.56 -6.25 -2.57
CA PRO A 81 10.86 -7.44 -2.07
C PRO A 81 10.96 -8.61 -3.06
N VAL A 82 11.02 -9.83 -2.52
CA VAL A 82 11.02 -11.08 -3.29
C VAL A 82 9.93 -12.01 -2.78
N VAL A 83 9.42 -12.88 -3.65
CA VAL A 83 8.49 -13.95 -3.25
C VAL A 83 9.28 -15.23 -2.98
N ALA A 84 9.10 -15.81 -1.80
CA ALA A 84 9.54 -17.14 -1.42
C ALA A 84 8.32 -18.08 -1.38
N ASP A 85 8.56 -19.34 -1.72
CA ASP A 85 7.59 -20.44 -1.65
C ASP A 85 6.20 -20.09 -2.22
N ASP A 86 6.19 -19.30 -3.30
CA ASP A 86 5.01 -18.80 -4.04
C ASP A 86 4.02 -17.94 -3.25
N SER A 87 4.24 -17.70 -1.96
CA SER A 87 3.24 -17.07 -1.09
C SER A 87 3.80 -16.12 -0.03
N VAL A 88 5.11 -16.13 0.22
CA VAL A 88 5.76 -15.33 1.26
C VAL A 88 6.54 -14.18 0.63
N VAL A 89 6.12 -12.94 0.85
CA VAL A 89 6.91 -11.76 0.46
C VAL A 89 7.95 -11.47 1.53
N CYS A 90 9.22 -11.42 1.15
CA CYS A 90 10.35 -11.12 2.02
C CYS A 90 11.05 -9.85 1.56
N ALA A 91 11.37 -8.94 2.48
CA ALA A 91 12.16 -7.75 2.20
C ALA A 91 13.15 -7.47 3.35
N ALA A 92 14.42 -7.25 3.00
CA ALA A 92 15.39 -6.75 3.97
C ALA A 92 15.11 -5.28 4.25
N VAL A 93 15.33 -4.85 5.48
CA VAL A 93 15.10 -3.46 5.90
C VAL A 93 16.32 -2.88 6.59
N GLY A 94 16.47 -1.56 6.45
CA GLY A 94 17.49 -0.81 7.17
C GLY A 94 17.24 -0.83 8.68
N SER A 95 18.10 -0.13 9.43
CA SER A 95 17.87 0.07 10.86
C SER A 95 16.51 0.72 11.10
N LEU A 96 15.70 0.09 11.96
CA LEU A 96 14.38 0.60 12.30
C LEU A 96 14.51 1.64 13.43
N PRO A 97 14.09 2.90 13.22
CA PRO A 97 14.03 3.89 14.29
C PRO A 97 13.03 3.46 15.37
N ALA A 98 13.33 3.74 16.63
CA ALA A 98 12.38 3.51 17.72
C ALA A 98 11.11 4.36 17.53
N GLY A 99 9.96 3.79 17.86
CA GLY A 99 8.64 4.38 17.69
C GLY A 99 7.72 3.53 16.81
N VAL A 100 6.53 4.07 16.54
CA VAL A 100 5.53 3.42 15.69
C VAL A 100 5.97 3.48 14.23
N THR A 101 6.09 2.33 13.59
CA THR A 101 6.40 2.21 12.16
C THR A 101 5.15 1.77 11.41
N THR A 102 4.83 2.47 10.32
CA THR A 102 3.78 2.08 9.38
C THR A 102 4.39 1.27 8.24
N LEU A 103 3.88 0.06 8.04
CA LEU A 103 4.20 -0.78 6.90
C LEU A 103 3.06 -0.69 5.88
N THR A 104 3.40 -0.34 4.64
CA THR A 104 2.48 -0.39 3.51
C THR A 104 2.99 -1.37 2.48
N TYR A 105 2.12 -2.26 2.00
CA TYR A 105 2.46 -3.22 0.97
C TYR A 105 1.47 -3.19 -0.19
N ARG A 106 1.95 -3.60 -1.36
CA ARG A 106 1.16 -3.87 -2.55
C ARG A 106 1.49 -5.24 -3.11
N VAL A 107 0.47 -6.04 -3.37
CA VAL A 107 0.60 -7.38 -3.98
C VAL A 107 -0.51 -7.63 -4.99
N THR A 108 -0.30 -8.60 -5.87
CA THR A 108 -1.34 -9.15 -6.74
C THR A 108 -1.65 -10.59 -6.28
N ALA A 109 -2.87 -10.83 -5.84
CA ALA A 109 -3.35 -12.16 -5.46
C ALA A 109 -3.50 -13.06 -6.71
N ALA A 110 -3.60 -14.38 -6.52
CA ALA A 110 -3.63 -15.34 -7.63
C ALA A 110 -4.84 -15.18 -8.58
N ASP A 111 -5.93 -14.59 -8.11
CA ASP A 111 -7.12 -14.22 -8.89
C ASP A 111 -6.92 -12.94 -9.76
N GLY A 112 -5.77 -12.27 -9.62
CA GLY A 112 -5.44 -11.05 -10.32
C GLY A 112 -5.76 -9.77 -9.56
N ASP A 113 -6.36 -9.87 -8.38
CA ASP A 113 -6.72 -8.69 -7.58
C ASP A 113 -5.48 -8.02 -7.01
N ARG A 114 -5.28 -6.76 -7.40
CA ARG A 114 -4.23 -5.90 -6.85
C ARG A 114 -4.69 -5.29 -5.56
N GLN A 115 -3.94 -5.53 -4.51
CA GLN A 115 -4.26 -5.06 -3.17
C GLN A 115 -3.17 -4.15 -2.65
N THR A 116 -3.57 -2.99 -2.14
CA THR A 116 -2.70 -2.12 -1.33
C THR A 116 -3.30 -2.04 0.06
N ARG A 117 -2.46 -2.27 1.08
CA ARG A 117 -2.86 -2.34 2.49
C ARG A 117 -1.73 -1.80 3.36
N SER A 118 -2.08 -1.42 4.58
CA SER A 118 -1.13 -0.90 5.56
C SER A 118 -1.49 -1.34 6.97
N PHE A 119 -0.49 -1.53 7.81
CA PHE A 119 -0.65 -1.72 9.25
C PHE A 119 0.53 -1.11 10.02
N GLN A 120 0.42 -1.03 11.34
CA GLN A 120 1.44 -0.44 12.20
C GLN A 120 2.00 -1.49 13.16
N PHE A 121 3.26 -1.33 13.54
CA PHE A 121 3.92 -2.05 14.62
C PHE A 121 4.84 -1.10 15.38
N GLU A 122 5.21 -1.42 16.61
CA GLU A 122 6.08 -0.60 17.44
C GLU A 122 7.51 -1.14 17.44
N VAL A 123 8.47 -0.25 17.22
CA VAL A 123 9.90 -0.54 17.36
C VAL A 123 10.35 0.04 18.70
N ALA A 124 10.97 -0.80 19.55
CA ALA A 124 11.41 -0.38 20.87
C ALA A 124 12.89 -0.73 21.10
N ASP A 125 13.63 0.20 21.70
CA ASP A 125 15.00 -0.05 22.14
C ASP A 125 15.04 -1.17 23.19
N GLY A 126 16.01 -2.07 23.06
CA GLY A 126 16.17 -3.22 23.96
C GLY A 126 15.13 -4.33 23.80
N ALA A 127 14.10 -4.16 22.97
CA ALA A 127 13.18 -5.24 22.63
C ALA A 127 13.86 -6.30 21.75
N ARG A 128 13.33 -7.53 21.79
CA ARG A 128 13.83 -8.62 20.96
C ARG A 128 13.53 -8.34 19.49
N ALA A 129 14.56 -8.41 18.66
CA ALA A 129 14.39 -8.36 17.20
C ALA A 129 13.51 -9.52 16.72
N ALA A 130 12.60 -9.25 15.79
CA ALA A 130 11.84 -10.31 15.17
C ALA A 130 12.76 -11.19 14.31
N ALA A 131 12.62 -12.51 14.45
CA ALA A 131 13.40 -13.44 13.67
C ALA A 131 12.82 -13.53 12.25
N ALA A 132 13.70 -13.59 11.25
CA ALA A 132 13.28 -13.86 9.88
C ALA A 132 12.78 -15.32 9.77
N PRO A 133 11.63 -15.56 9.11
CA PRO A 133 11.20 -16.92 8.78
C PRO A 133 12.24 -17.67 7.94
N ASP A 134 12.26 -19.00 8.02
CA ASP A 134 13.20 -19.85 7.23
C ASP A 134 13.07 -19.58 5.72
N ALA A 135 11.85 -19.46 5.22
CA ALA A 135 11.55 -19.12 3.82
C ALA A 135 12.29 -17.85 3.34
N CYS A 136 12.43 -16.84 4.21
CA CYS A 136 13.18 -15.62 3.88
C CYS A 136 14.69 -15.78 4.05
N ARG A 137 15.15 -16.59 5.00
CA ARG A 137 16.59 -16.85 5.24
C ARG A 137 17.27 -17.58 4.09
N GLU A 138 16.51 -18.39 3.36
CA GLU A 138 16.99 -19.10 2.17
C GLU A 138 17.05 -18.22 0.91
N ARG A 139 16.58 -16.97 0.98
CA ARG A 139 16.57 -16.05 -0.16
C ARG A 139 17.70 -15.03 -0.06
N LYS A 140 18.28 -14.70 -1.22
CA LYS A 140 19.19 -13.56 -1.35
C LYS A 140 18.39 -12.27 -1.47
N LEU A 141 18.21 -11.58 -0.34
CA LEU A 141 17.51 -10.30 -0.30
C LEU A 141 18.43 -9.17 -0.80
N ALA A 142 17.83 -8.21 -1.51
CA ALA A 142 18.55 -7.00 -1.90
C ALA A 142 18.83 -6.14 -0.67
N GLU A 143 19.99 -5.47 -0.67
CA GLU A 143 20.35 -4.56 0.43
C GLU A 143 19.36 -3.38 0.50
N PRO A 144 18.98 -2.93 1.70
CA PRO A 144 18.15 -1.74 1.86
C PRO A 144 18.97 -0.51 1.50
N VAL A 145 18.68 0.08 0.35
CA VAL A 145 19.28 1.35 -0.06
C VAL A 145 18.25 2.43 0.16
N ALA A 146 18.65 3.56 0.74
CA ALA A 146 17.77 4.72 0.81
C ALA A 146 17.41 5.13 -0.63
N GLU A 147 16.11 5.16 -0.93
CA GLU A 147 15.66 5.60 -2.24
C GLU A 147 16.10 7.06 -2.42
N ALA A 148 16.91 7.31 -3.46
CA ALA A 148 17.35 8.66 -3.76
C ALA A 148 16.10 9.49 -4.03
N LYS A 149 15.87 10.53 -3.23
CA LYS A 149 14.81 11.51 -3.51
C LYS A 149 15.03 11.98 -4.95
N PRO A 150 13.98 12.03 -5.81
CA PRO A 150 14.08 12.75 -7.05
C PRO A 150 14.59 14.15 -6.73
N ASP A 151 15.65 14.57 -7.41
CA ASP A 151 16.16 15.93 -7.27
C ASP A 151 15.02 16.88 -7.63
N GLU A 152 14.39 17.49 -6.62
CA GLU A 152 13.41 18.57 -6.80
C GLU A 152 14.09 19.88 -7.27
N GLY A 153 15.28 19.77 -7.86
CA GLY A 153 15.99 20.80 -8.61
C GLY A 153 16.00 20.43 -10.10
N GLY A 154 14.82 20.18 -10.67
CA GLY A 154 14.63 19.80 -12.08
C GLY A 154 15.21 20.84 -13.05
N THR A 155 16.51 20.77 -13.26
CA THR A 155 17.28 21.69 -14.08
C THR A 155 17.06 21.27 -15.53
N ILE A 156 16.29 22.05 -16.28
CA ILE A 156 16.13 21.83 -17.73
C ILE A 156 17.31 22.56 -18.40
N LEU A 157 18.24 21.82 -19.00
CA LEU A 157 19.39 22.37 -19.74
C LEU A 157 20.36 23.23 -18.89
N GLY A 158 20.59 22.87 -17.63
CA GLY A 158 21.52 23.60 -16.76
C GLY A 158 20.97 24.91 -16.18
N VAL A 159 19.68 25.20 -16.37
CA VAL A 159 19.00 26.38 -15.82
C VAL A 159 17.85 25.93 -14.91
N ASP A 160 17.72 26.60 -13.77
CA ASP A 160 16.63 26.38 -12.81
C ASP A 160 15.27 26.46 -13.53
N ARG A 161 14.37 25.51 -13.26
CA ARG A 161 13.08 25.38 -13.96
C ARG A 161 12.26 26.67 -13.91
N THR A 162 12.36 27.42 -12.83
CA THR A 162 11.69 28.72 -12.69
C THR A 162 12.27 29.76 -13.65
N VAL A 163 13.59 29.82 -13.78
CA VAL A 163 14.28 30.72 -14.72
C VAL A 163 13.97 30.32 -16.17
N ALA A 164 13.96 29.02 -16.49
CA ALA A 164 13.62 28.53 -17.82
C ALA A 164 12.19 28.92 -18.25
N LEU A 165 11.21 28.83 -17.34
CA LEU A 165 9.83 29.22 -17.62
C LEU A 165 9.68 30.74 -17.83
N VAL A 166 10.39 31.56 -17.06
CA VAL A 166 10.37 33.02 -17.22
C VAL A 166 11.01 33.46 -18.55
N VAL A 167 12.13 32.84 -18.95
CA VAL A 167 12.78 33.14 -20.24
C VAL A 167 11.88 32.76 -21.42
N MET A 168 11.21 31.61 -21.35
CA MET A 168 10.27 31.18 -22.40
C MET A 168 9.04 32.10 -22.48
N ALA A 169 8.51 32.53 -21.33
CA ALA A 169 7.43 33.52 -21.30
C ALA A 169 7.89 34.86 -21.93
N ALA A 170 9.08 35.36 -21.58
CA ALA A 170 9.62 36.59 -22.16
C ALA A 170 9.86 36.51 -23.68
N ALA A 171 10.34 35.36 -24.17
CA ALA A 171 10.54 35.14 -25.61
C ALA A 171 9.21 35.13 -26.38
N SER A 172 8.15 34.54 -25.82
CA SER A 172 6.82 34.55 -26.45
C SER A 172 6.20 35.95 -26.54
N VAL A 173 6.38 36.80 -25.52
CA VAL A 173 5.90 38.19 -25.52
C VAL A 173 6.61 39.04 -26.57
N LEU A 174 7.92 38.84 -26.76
CA LEU A 174 8.70 39.55 -27.79
C LEU A 174 8.31 39.14 -29.22
N ALA A 175 8.02 37.86 -29.46
CA ALA A 175 7.56 37.39 -30.77
C ALA A 175 6.17 37.93 -31.15
N VAL A 176 5.25 38.02 -30.18
CA VAL A 176 3.90 38.57 -30.39
C VAL A 176 3.93 40.10 -30.50
N GLY A 177 4.74 40.78 -29.69
CA GLY A 177 4.92 42.23 -29.75
C GLY A 177 5.60 42.70 -31.05
N GLY A 178 6.63 41.98 -31.49
CA GLY A 178 7.36 42.28 -32.73
C GLY A 178 6.51 42.08 -33.99
N SER A 179 5.69 41.04 -34.03
CA SER A 179 4.77 40.79 -35.15
C SER A 179 3.64 41.82 -35.22
N ALA A 180 3.09 42.26 -34.09
CA ALA A 180 2.07 43.32 -34.05
C ALA A 180 2.61 44.68 -34.54
N LEU A 181 3.85 45.03 -34.19
CA LEU A 181 4.48 46.30 -34.61
C LEU A 181 4.81 46.31 -36.11
N ALA A 182 5.25 45.17 -36.66
CA ALA A 182 5.56 45.02 -38.07
C ALA A 182 4.30 45.13 -38.96
N VAL A 183 3.15 44.60 -38.51
CA VAL A 183 1.87 44.71 -39.24
C VAL A 183 1.33 46.13 -39.21
N ARG A 184 1.50 46.87 -38.10
CA ARG A 184 1.06 48.28 -38.02
C ARG A 184 1.83 49.20 -38.96
N ARG A 185 3.16 49.01 -39.12
CA ARG A 185 3.98 49.79 -40.05
C ARG A 185 3.60 49.56 -41.52
N ARG A 186 3.25 48.32 -41.90
CA ARG A 186 2.83 47.99 -43.27
C ARG A 186 1.44 48.53 -43.66
N ARG A 187 0.62 48.94 -42.70
CA ARG A 187 -0.71 49.53 -42.96
C ARG A 187 -0.70 51.05 -43.05
N GLN A 188 0.42 51.71 -42.74
CA GLN A 188 0.56 53.17 -42.70
C GLN A 188 1.49 53.74 -43.78
N GLY A 189 2.06 52.90 -44.64
CA GLY A 189 2.76 53.30 -45.86
C GLY A 189 2.01 52.76 -47.06
#